data_AF-A0A7X2H400-F1
#
_entry.id   AF-A0A7X2H400-F1
#
_cell.length_a   1.000
_cell.length_b   1.000
_cell.length_c   1.000
_cell.angle_alpha   90.00
_cell.angle_beta   90.00
_cell.angle_gamma   90.00
#
_symmetry.space_group_name_H-M   'P 1'
#
loop_
_entity.id
_entity.type
_entity.pdbx_description
1 polymer ?
#
loop_
_entity_poly.entity_id
_entity_poly.type
_entity_poly.pdbx_seq_one_letter_code
_entity_poly.pdbx_strand_id
1 'polypeptide(L)'
;MSKRRPHKLNTQAILDITEMNLVWPELEAQDSLHFYHLTDALGRKWQTIGCHVTDAIKVFEMGEYPPWTSIIEAAPYNQNVTIRELIPMLNCKDNALKNDMQIILNTSVRCNQFISKIINVNYYSIFQVLYDLKNKYLLNDPISISDFEYLYSINPIESLSRFYLENVDTLDYWEWVQAGGSAELAINFRNANPNLTLIEAIEKAERLKEQ
;
A
#
# COMPACT_ATOMS: atom_id res chain seq x y z
N MET A 1 -19.74 2.73 27.69
CA MET A 1 -19.71 1.94 26.44
C MET A 1 -19.00 2.76 25.37
N SER A 2 -17.76 2.40 25.03
CA SER A 2 -17.03 3.08 23.97
C SER A 2 -17.76 2.84 22.65
N LYS A 3 -18.33 3.90 22.06
CA LYS A 3 -18.89 3.86 20.71
C LYS A 3 -17.73 3.59 19.76
N ARG A 4 -17.43 2.31 19.47
CA ARG A 4 -16.52 1.94 18.40
C ARG A 4 -17.06 2.59 17.13
N ARG A 5 -16.31 3.54 16.58
CA ARG A 5 -16.67 4.16 15.30
C ARG A 5 -16.77 3.04 14.26
N PRO A 6 -17.78 3.07 13.38
CA PRO A 6 -17.87 2.09 12.30
C PRO A 6 -16.58 2.09 11.48
N HIS A 7 -16.06 0.91 11.16
CA HIS A 7 -14.83 0.74 10.42
C HIS A 7 -15.10 1.09 8.95
N LYS A 8 -14.57 2.23 8.49
CA LYS A 8 -14.69 2.64 7.09
C LYS A 8 -13.80 1.74 6.23
N LEU A 9 -14.38 1.17 5.18
CA LEU A 9 -13.67 0.44 4.14
C LEU A 9 -12.95 1.40 3.17
N ASN A 10 -13.55 2.55 2.87
CA ASN A 10 -12.91 3.59 2.06
C ASN A 10 -12.81 4.91 2.82
N THR A 11 -11.60 5.45 2.90
CA THR A 11 -11.28 6.76 3.47
C THR A 11 -10.68 7.72 2.44
N GLN A 12 -10.71 7.33 1.17
CA GLN A 12 -10.27 8.13 0.03
C GLN A 12 -11.17 9.36 -0.11
N ALA A 13 -10.60 10.50 -0.48
CA ALA A 13 -11.39 11.67 -0.82
C ALA A 13 -12.21 11.42 -2.10
N ILE A 14 -13.46 11.90 -2.10
CA ILE A 14 -14.34 11.91 -3.27
C ILE A 14 -14.14 13.28 -3.95
N LEU A 15 -13.74 13.26 -5.22
CA LEU A 15 -13.50 14.47 -6.01
C LEU A 15 -14.76 14.95 -6.70
N ASP A 16 -15.59 14.03 -7.15
CA ASP A 16 -16.86 14.29 -7.82
C ASP A 16 -17.84 13.17 -7.51
N ILE A 17 -19.14 13.51 -7.46
CA ILE A 17 -20.23 12.55 -7.33
C ILE A 17 -21.46 13.06 -8.09
N THR A 18 -21.99 12.21 -8.96
CA THR A 18 -23.13 12.52 -9.83
C THR A 18 -24.22 11.47 -9.66
N GLU A 19 -25.45 11.93 -9.52
CA GLU A 19 -26.64 11.08 -9.50
C GLU A 19 -26.92 10.56 -10.91
N MET A 20 -27.26 9.27 -10.99
CA MET A 20 -27.58 8.58 -12.23
C MET A 20 -29.04 8.14 -12.20
N ASN A 21 -29.37 7.07 -12.94
CA ASN A 21 -30.74 6.56 -13.02
C ASN A 21 -31.17 5.85 -11.73
N LEU A 22 -32.49 5.68 -11.59
CA LEU A 22 -33.10 4.83 -10.58
C LEU A 22 -32.59 3.39 -10.66
N VAL A 23 -32.35 2.79 -9.50
CA VAL A 23 -32.02 1.35 -9.39
C VAL A 23 -33.21 0.50 -9.82
N TRP A 24 -34.43 0.93 -9.43
CA TRP A 24 -35.69 0.31 -9.82
C TRP A 24 -36.66 1.35 -10.39
N PRO A 25 -36.61 1.61 -11.71
CA PRO A 25 -37.48 2.60 -12.36
C PRO A 25 -38.98 2.32 -12.21
N GLU A 26 -39.35 1.07 -11.93
CA GLU A 26 -40.73 0.59 -11.85
C GLU A 26 -41.42 0.94 -10.51
N LEU A 27 -40.68 1.43 -9.52
CA LEU A 27 -41.11 1.58 -8.12
C LEU A 27 -41.02 3.03 -7.62
N GLU A 28 -41.31 4.02 -8.48
CA GLU A 28 -41.22 5.45 -8.13
C GLU A 28 -41.95 5.78 -6.81
N ALA A 29 -41.16 6.08 -5.79
CA ALA A 29 -41.60 6.39 -4.43
C ALA A 29 -40.79 7.56 -3.86
N GLN A 30 -41.25 8.11 -2.72
CA GLN A 30 -40.67 9.31 -2.11
C GLN A 30 -39.22 9.12 -1.59
N ASP A 31 -38.74 7.87 -1.50
CA ASP A 31 -37.37 7.48 -1.13
C ASP A 31 -36.78 6.52 -2.19
N SER A 32 -36.84 6.93 -3.46
CA SER A 32 -36.35 6.10 -4.55
C SER A 32 -34.82 5.98 -4.53
N LEU A 33 -34.32 4.75 -4.69
CA LEU A 33 -32.91 4.45 -4.70
C LEU A 33 -32.30 4.76 -6.08
N HIS A 34 -31.23 5.55 -6.10
CA HIS A 34 -30.50 5.93 -7.32
C HIS A 34 -29.12 5.29 -7.35
N PHE A 35 -28.62 5.03 -8.57
CA PHE A 35 -27.20 4.83 -8.77
C PHE A 35 -26.47 6.18 -8.68
N TYR A 36 -25.26 6.15 -8.15
CA TYR A 36 -24.36 7.30 -8.15
C TYR A 36 -23.02 6.88 -8.75
N HIS A 37 -22.47 7.74 -9.61
CA HIS A 37 -21.10 7.62 -10.06
C HIS A 37 -20.23 8.59 -9.27
N LEU A 38 -19.14 8.09 -8.70
CA LEU A 38 -18.17 8.90 -7.96
C LEU A 38 -16.77 8.73 -8.55
N THR A 39 -16.00 9.81 -8.53
CA THR A 39 -14.57 9.80 -8.85
C THR A 39 -13.78 10.01 -7.56
N ASP A 40 -12.88 9.09 -7.24
CA ASP A 40 -12.06 9.21 -6.03
C ASP A 40 -10.71 9.89 -6.31
N ALA A 41 -9.96 10.19 -5.25
CA ALA A 41 -8.67 10.86 -5.38
C ALA A 41 -7.54 10.02 -6.03
N LEU A 42 -7.76 8.73 -6.34
CA LEU A 42 -6.86 7.94 -7.21
C LEU A 42 -7.28 8.03 -8.68
N GLY A 43 -8.37 8.73 -9.00
CA GLY A 43 -8.93 8.83 -10.34
C GLY A 43 -9.74 7.60 -10.76
N ARG A 44 -10.14 6.74 -9.82
CA ARG A 44 -11.03 5.60 -10.11
C ARG A 44 -12.46 6.09 -10.19
N LYS A 45 -13.24 5.58 -11.14
CA LYS A 45 -14.68 5.77 -11.15
C LYS A 45 -15.36 4.59 -10.51
N TRP A 46 -16.26 4.88 -9.59
CA TRP A 46 -17.06 3.89 -8.90
C TRP A 46 -18.54 4.11 -9.14
N GLN A 47 -19.29 3.02 -9.08
CA GLN A 47 -20.73 3.03 -8.93
C GLN A 47 -21.07 2.69 -7.48
N THR A 48 -22.04 3.41 -6.91
CA THR A 48 -22.65 3.11 -5.60
C THR A 48 -24.15 3.43 -5.64
N ILE A 49 -24.86 3.24 -4.54
CA ILE A 49 -26.30 3.54 -4.43
C ILE A 49 -26.60 4.49 -3.27
N GLY A 50 -27.70 5.21 -3.35
CA GLY A 50 -28.25 5.99 -2.24
C GLY A 50 -29.64 6.53 -2.55
N CYS A 51 -30.41 6.87 -1.51
CA CYS A 51 -31.62 7.67 -1.69
C CYS A 51 -31.22 9.14 -1.93
N HIS A 52 -30.14 9.57 -1.26
CA HIS A 52 -29.47 10.84 -1.48
C HIS A 52 -27.96 10.66 -1.64
N VAL A 53 -27.28 11.71 -2.14
CA VAL A 53 -25.81 11.79 -2.24
C VAL A 53 -25.12 11.43 -0.91
N THR A 54 -25.67 11.85 0.23
CA THR A 54 -25.10 11.54 1.55
C THR A 54 -25.14 10.05 1.88
N ASP A 55 -26.19 9.35 1.42
CA ASP A 55 -26.31 7.90 1.60
C ASP A 55 -25.31 7.18 0.70
N ALA A 56 -25.18 7.62 -0.56
CA ALA A 56 -24.20 7.11 -1.50
C ALA A 56 -22.76 7.20 -0.98
N ILE A 57 -22.40 8.34 -0.38
CA ILE A 57 -21.10 8.52 0.28
C ILE A 57 -20.95 7.53 1.44
N LYS A 58 -21.98 7.38 2.28
CA LYS A 58 -21.95 6.46 3.41
C LYS A 58 -21.80 5.00 2.97
N VAL A 59 -22.51 4.58 1.93
CA VAL A 59 -22.40 3.23 1.36
C VAL A 59 -21.00 3.01 0.80
N PHE A 60 -20.42 3.98 0.08
CA PHE A 60 -19.04 3.92 -0.41
C PHE A 60 -18.02 3.79 0.72
N GLU A 61 -18.15 4.61 1.77
CA GLU A 61 -17.22 4.62 2.89
C GLU A 61 -17.31 3.34 3.74
N MET A 62 -18.51 2.78 3.92
CA MET A 62 -18.74 1.63 4.80
C MET A 62 -18.64 0.29 4.07
N GLY A 63 -18.80 0.29 2.74
CA GLY A 63 -18.94 -0.89 1.89
C GLY A 63 -19.93 -1.91 2.48
N GLU A 64 -21.20 -1.52 2.51
CA GLU A 64 -22.29 -2.34 3.05
C GLU A 64 -22.39 -3.71 2.33
N TYR A 65 -22.97 -4.70 3.01
CA TYR A 65 -23.27 -6.02 2.44
C TYR A 65 -24.78 -6.11 2.11
N PRO A 66 -25.18 -6.50 0.89
CA PRO A 66 -24.35 -6.91 -0.24
C PRO A 66 -23.54 -5.73 -0.82
N PRO A 67 -22.41 -5.98 -1.51
CA PRO A 67 -21.56 -4.92 -2.03
C PRO A 67 -22.30 -4.14 -3.14
N TRP A 68 -22.83 -2.98 -2.77
CA TRP A 68 -23.45 -2.04 -3.69
C TRP A 68 -22.46 -1.10 -4.37
N THR A 69 -21.20 -1.14 -3.92
CA THR A 69 -20.13 -0.29 -4.40
C THR A 69 -19.15 -1.10 -5.24
N SER A 70 -18.89 -0.67 -6.47
CA SER A 70 -17.96 -1.33 -7.40
C SER A 70 -17.18 -0.32 -8.24
N ILE A 71 -15.96 -0.69 -8.62
CA ILE A 71 -15.15 0.09 -9.57
C ILE A 71 -15.68 -0.19 -10.98
N ILE A 72 -16.08 0.86 -11.69
CA ILE A 72 -16.52 0.80 -13.08
C ILE A 72 -15.43 1.26 -14.05
N GLU A 73 -14.50 2.10 -13.58
CA GLU A 73 -13.30 2.50 -14.32
C GLU A 73 -12.10 2.48 -13.37
N ALA A 74 -11.07 1.71 -13.73
CA ALA A 74 -9.84 1.63 -12.96
C ALA A 74 -9.08 2.97 -13.01
N ALA A 75 -8.13 3.15 -12.09
CA ALA A 75 -7.27 4.32 -12.11
C ALA A 75 -6.42 4.33 -13.39
N PRO A 76 -6.30 5.47 -14.07
CA PRO A 76 -5.44 5.58 -15.24
C PRO A 76 -3.97 5.39 -14.85
N TYR A 77 -3.19 4.80 -15.74
CA TYR A 77 -1.74 4.71 -15.54
C TYR A 77 -1.13 6.11 -15.59
N ASN A 78 -0.33 6.45 -14.57
CA ASN A 78 0.38 7.73 -14.49
C ASN A 78 1.89 7.48 -14.39
N GLN A 79 2.61 7.75 -15.48
CA GLN A 79 4.07 7.58 -15.55
C GLN A 79 4.85 8.46 -14.55
N ASN A 80 4.24 9.55 -14.10
CA ASN A 80 4.86 10.54 -13.21
C ASN A 80 4.43 10.39 -11.76
N VAL A 81 3.56 9.41 -11.43
CA VAL A 81 3.08 9.25 -10.05
C VAL A 81 4.24 8.94 -9.13
N THR A 82 4.33 9.71 -8.05
CA THR A 82 5.31 9.49 -6.99
C THR A 82 4.63 9.12 -5.68
N ILE A 83 5.38 8.47 -4.79
CA ILE A 83 4.86 8.14 -3.47
C ILE A 83 4.47 9.37 -2.64
N ARG A 84 5.11 10.52 -2.90
CA ARG A 84 4.79 11.80 -2.27
C ARG A 84 3.41 12.31 -2.63
N GLU A 85 2.94 12.03 -3.84
CA GLU A 85 1.59 12.37 -4.29
C GLU A 85 0.57 11.32 -3.81
N LEU A 86 0.97 10.05 -3.79
CA LEU A 86 0.10 8.93 -3.44
C LEU A 86 -0.29 8.90 -1.95
N ILE A 87 0.63 9.21 -1.03
CA ILE A 87 0.35 9.21 0.42
C ILE A 87 -0.83 10.13 0.80
N PRO A 88 -0.85 11.41 0.36
CA PRO A 88 -2.00 12.29 0.57
C PRO A 88 -3.30 11.76 -0.02
N MET A 89 -3.24 11.20 -1.24
CA MET A 89 -4.43 10.64 -1.89
C MET A 89 -5.06 9.54 -1.03
N LEU A 90 -4.26 8.61 -0.54
CA LEU A 90 -4.72 7.48 0.29
C LEU A 90 -5.17 7.88 1.69
N ASN A 91 -5.00 9.14 2.10
CA ASN A 91 -5.29 9.62 3.45
C ASN A 91 -4.60 8.77 4.53
N CYS A 92 -3.42 8.23 4.22
CA CYS A 92 -2.63 7.44 5.16
C CYS A 92 -2.08 8.36 6.25
N LYS A 93 -2.45 8.12 7.51
CA LYS A 93 -2.01 8.93 8.66
C LYS A 93 -0.88 8.28 9.46
N ASP A 94 -0.77 6.96 9.39
CA ASP A 94 0.22 6.18 10.11
C ASP A 94 1.63 6.42 9.53
N ASN A 95 2.58 6.81 10.39
CA ASN A 95 3.92 7.17 9.92
C ASN A 95 4.78 5.95 9.60
N ALA A 96 4.59 4.82 10.29
CA ALA A 96 5.32 3.59 9.97
C ALA A 96 4.90 3.09 8.58
N LEU A 97 3.59 3.02 8.33
CA LEU A 97 3.06 2.61 7.03
C LEU A 97 3.49 3.56 5.90
N LYS A 98 3.56 4.88 6.15
CA LYS A 98 4.11 5.83 5.17
C LYS A 98 5.57 5.57 4.83
N ASN A 99 6.39 5.19 5.82
CA ASN A 99 7.81 4.89 5.58
C ASN A 99 7.94 3.61 4.76
N ASP A 100 7.21 2.56 5.13
CA ASP A 100 7.17 1.30 4.36
C ASP A 100 6.74 1.56 2.91
N MET A 101 5.70 2.37 2.74
CA MET A 101 5.24 2.80 1.42
C MET A 101 6.32 3.52 0.60
N GLN A 102 7.12 4.40 1.22
CA GLN A 102 8.23 5.10 0.53
C GLN A 102 9.32 4.14 0.06
N ILE A 103 9.61 3.12 0.86
CA ILE A 103 10.65 2.13 0.56
C ILE A 103 10.18 1.13 -0.50
N ILE A 104 8.96 0.60 -0.33
CA ILE A 104 8.41 -0.45 -1.18
C ILE A 104 7.94 0.13 -2.52
N LEU A 105 7.27 1.30 -2.53
CA LEU A 105 6.71 1.95 -3.72
C LEU A 105 7.63 3.03 -4.31
N ASN A 106 8.94 2.80 -4.25
CA ASN A 106 9.99 3.76 -4.60
C ASN A 106 10.12 4.09 -6.11
N THR A 107 9.29 3.52 -6.98
CA THR A 107 9.23 3.84 -8.41
C THR A 107 7.80 4.10 -8.86
N SER A 108 7.62 4.84 -9.97
CA SER A 108 6.29 5.07 -10.55
C SER A 108 5.62 3.78 -10.99
N VAL A 109 6.39 2.80 -11.48
CA VAL A 109 5.88 1.46 -11.84
C VAL A 109 5.28 0.77 -10.62
N ARG A 110 5.98 0.73 -9.48
CA ARG A 110 5.49 0.11 -8.25
C ARG A 110 4.30 0.86 -7.66
N CYS A 111 4.30 2.19 -7.72
CA CYS A 111 3.14 3.00 -7.35
C CYS A 111 1.90 2.64 -8.19
N ASN A 112 2.01 2.56 -9.52
CA ASN A 112 0.90 2.16 -10.38
C ASN A 112 0.43 0.73 -10.11
N GLN A 113 1.36 -0.21 -9.86
CA GLN A 113 1.01 -1.58 -9.47
C GLN A 113 0.22 -1.63 -8.16
N PHE A 114 0.62 -0.84 -7.17
CA PHE A 114 -0.14 -0.69 -5.93
C PHE A 114 -1.55 -0.13 -6.17
N ILE A 115 -1.65 0.98 -6.91
CA ILE A 115 -2.94 1.62 -7.25
C ILE A 115 -3.87 0.64 -7.99
N SER A 116 -3.33 -0.17 -8.90
CA SER A 116 -4.12 -1.15 -9.66
C SER A 116 -4.64 -2.32 -8.81
N LYS A 117 -4.02 -2.61 -7.66
CA LYS A 117 -4.37 -3.72 -6.77
C LYS A 117 -5.22 -3.29 -5.58
N ILE A 118 -5.04 -2.06 -5.09
CA ILE A 118 -5.81 -1.56 -3.96
C ILE A 118 -7.25 -1.29 -4.40
N ILE A 119 -8.20 -1.99 -3.79
CA ILE A 119 -9.64 -1.77 -4.00
C ILE A 119 -10.11 -0.78 -2.94
N ASN A 120 -10.09 -1.22 -1.69
CA ASN A 120 -10.50 -0.42 -0.55
C ASN A 120 -9.33 0.39 0.01
N VAL A 121 -9.58 1.65 0.35
CA VAL A 121 -8.56 2.53 0.94
C VAL A 121 -8.85 2.67 2.42
N ASN A 122 -8.24 1.80 3.21
CA ASN A 122 -8.18 1.86 4.67
C ASN A 122 -6.83 1.28 5.12
N TYR A 123 -6.47 1.48 6.39
CA TYR A 123 -5.19 1.02 6.94
C TYR A 123 -4.89 -0.46 6.64
N TYR A 124 -5.85 -1.34 6.90
CA TYR A 124 -5.66 -2.79 6.75
C TYR A 124 -5.47 -3.18 5.29
N SER A 125 -6.29 -2.65 4.39
CA SER A 125 -6.17 -2.92 2.95
C SER A 125 -4.87 -2.36 2.36
N ILE A 126 -4.44 -1.16 2.77
CA ILE A 126 -3.14 -0.59 2.35
C ILE A 126 -2.01 -1.51 2.81
N PHE A 127 -1.99 -1.86 4.11
CA PHE A 127 -0.99 -2.75 4.69
C PHE A 127 -0.92 -4.08 3.94
N GLN A 128 -2.06 -4.75 3.75
CA GLN A 128 -2.11 -6.06 3.09
C GLN A 128 -1.54 -6.01 1.66
N VAL A 129 -2.04 -5.09 0.83
CA VAL A 129 -1.58 -4.96 -0.57
C VAL A 129 -0.10 -4.59 -0.64
N LEU A 130 0.37 -3.74 0.28
CA LEU A 130 1.76 -3.30 0.33
C LEU A 130 2.72 -4.47 0.61
N TYR A 131 2.42 -5.31 1.61
CA TYR A 131 3.28 -6.44 1.96
C TYR A 131 3.18 -7.60 0.96
N ASP A 132 2.03 -7.81 0.33
CA ASP A 132 1.92 -8.73 -0.81
C ASP A 132 2.83 -8.29 -1.97
N LEU A 133 2.88 -6.99 -2.25
CA LEU A 133 3.75 -6.42 -3.28
C LEU A 133 5.23 -6.44 -2.89
N LYS A 134 5.57 -6.18 -1.63
CA LYS A 134 6.95 -6.30 -1.10
C LYS A 134 7.56 -7.66 -1.47
N ASN A 135 6.88 -8.74 -1.10
CA ASN A 135 7.34 -10.10 -1.38
C ASN A 135 7.47 -10.36 -2.89
N LYS A 136 6.52 -9.85 -3.68
CA LYS A 136 6.60 -9.95 -5.14
C LYS A 136 7.81 -9.21 -5.70
N TYR A 137 8.15 -8.02 -5.18
CA TYR A 137 9.29 -7.24 -5.65
C TYR A 137 10.62 -7.86 -5.26
N LEU A 138 10.75 -8.38 -4.03
CA LEU A 138 11.95 -9.11 -3.62
C LEU A 138 12.27 -10.29 -4.54
N LEU A 139 11.25 -10.95 -5.08
CA LEU A 139 11.40 -12.09 -5.98
C LEU A 139 11.63 -11.70 -7.46
N ASN A 140 10.93 -10.68 -7.96
CA ASN A 140 10.83 -10.43 -9.41
C ASN A 140 11.47 -9.11 -9.88
N ASP A 141 11.66 -8.17 -8.97
CA ASP A 141 12.22 -6.84 -9.25
C ASP A 141 13.17 -6.40 -8.11
N PRO A 142 14.14 -7.22 -7.68
CA PRO A 142 15.06 -6.83 -6.61
C PRO A 142 16.04 -5.78 -7.11
N ILE A 143 16.59 -4.98 -6.19
CA ILE A 143 17.78 -4.18 -6.49
C ILE A 143 18.93 -5.10 -6.95
N SER A 144 19.62 -4.70 -8.01
CA SER A 144 20.76 -5.46 -8.54
C SER A 144 21.86 -5.57 -7.48
N ILE A 145 22.65 -6.65 -7.52
CA ILE A 145 23.75 -6.86 -6.57
C ILE A 145 24.77 -5.72 -6.68
N SER A 146 25.11 -5.31 -7.90
CA SER A 146 26.05 -4.20 -8.12
C SER A 146 25.55 -2.87 -7.57
N ASP A 147 24.26 -2.55 -7.74
CA ASP A 147 23.69 -1.31 -7.19
C ASP A 147 23.64 -1.36 -5.66
N PHE A 148 23.32 -2.53 -5.09
CA PHE A 148 23.33 -2.75 -3.65
C PHE A 148 24.73 -2.54 -3.06
N GLU A 149 25.76 -3.20 -3.61
CA GLU A 149 27.13 -3.07 -3.12
C GLU A 149 27.64 -1.63 -3.22
N TYR A 150 27.36 -0.97 -4.34
CA TYR A 150 27.70 0.44 -4.53
C TYR A 150 27.01 1.32 -3.48
N LEU A 151 25.70 1.20 -3.31
CA LEU A 151 24.96 1.95 -2.29
C LEU A 151 25.45 1.62 -0.89
N TYR A 152 25.79 0.36 -0.61
CA TYR A 152 26.25 -0.06 0.71
C TYR A 152 27.56 0.63 1.10
N SER A 153 28.45 0.87 0.13
CA SER A 153 29.72 1.57 0.36
C SER A 153 29.57 3.06 0.69
N ILE A 154 28.44 3.68 0.34
CA ILE A 154 28.19 5.12 0.51
C ILE A 154 27.17 5.39 1.63
N ASN A 155 26.09 4.61 1.65
CA ASN A 155 25.00 4.71 2.62
C ASN A 155 24.43 3.31 2.91
N PRO A 156 25.01 2.57 3.88
CA PRO A 156 24.61 1.20 4.16
C PRO A 156 23.17 1.08 4.69
N ILE A 157 22.67 2.08 5.40
CA ILE A 157 21.29 2.11 5.91
C ILE A 157 20.29 2.15 4.75
N GLU A 158 20.47 3.09 3.82
CA GLU A 158 19.63 3.19 2.62
C GLU A 158 19.76 1.94 1.74
N SER A 159 20.97 1.40 1.64
CA SER A 159 21.24 0.19 0.88
C SER A 159 20.47 -1.01 1.44
N LEU A 160 20.55 -1.25 2.74
CA LEU A 160 19.81 -2.31 3.43
C LEU A 160 18.30 -2.10 3.33
N SER A 161 17.82 -0.85 3.46
CA SER A 161 16.39 -0.53 3.32
C SER A 161 15.85 -0.92 1.94
N ARG A 162 16.59 -0.60 0.87
CA ARG A 162 16.20 -0.99 -0.50
C ARG A 162 16.38 -2.47 -0.78
N PHE A 163 17.37 -3.09 -0.16
CA PHE A 163 17.69 -4.50 -0.38
C PHE A 163 16.66 -5.43 0.23
N TYR A 164 16.20 -5.11 1.44
CA TYR A 164 15.18 -5.86 2.18
C TYR A 164 13.76 -5.33 1.95
N LEU A 165 13.63 -4.14 1.35
CA LEU A 165 12.37 -3.39 1.26
C LEU A 165 11.73 -3.19 2.65
N GLU A 166 12.55 -2.79 3.61
CA GLU A 166 12.21 -2.60 5.02
C GLU A 166 12.73 -1.24 5.50
N ASN A 167 12.06 -0.65 6.49
CA ASN A 167 12.52 0.58 7.12
C ASN A 167 13.68 0.27 8.06
N VAL A 168 14.92 0.41 7.56
CA VAL A 168 16.13 0.19 8.35
C VAL A 168 16.56 1.53 8.94
N ASP A 169 16.69 1.58 10.25
CA ASP A 169 17.22 2.74 10.95
C ASP A 169 18.68 2.55 11.38
N THR A 170 19.18 3.52 12.16
CA THR A 170 20.57 3.49 12.64
C THR A 170 20.81 2.36 13.64
N LEU A 171 19.82 2.03 14.48
CA LEU A 171 19.93 0.96 15.46
C LEU A 171 20.00 -0.40 14.73
N ASP A 172 19.08 -0.65 13.79
CA ASP A 172 19.06 -1.88 13.00
C ASP A 172 20.40 -2.13 12.28
N TYR A 173 20.98 -1.07 11.72
CA TYR A 173 22.29 -1.16 11.07
C TYR A 173 23.43 -1.51 12.05
N TRP A 174 23.43 -0.94 13.25
CA TRP A 174 24.45 -1.26 14.24
C TRP A 174 24.31 -2.70 14.75
N GLU A 175 23.09 -3.18 14.95
CA GLU A 175 22.82 -4.59 15.28
C GLU A 175 23.36 -5.52 14.18
N TRP A 176 23.09 -5.19 12.91
CA TRP A 176 23.65 -5.92 11.77
C TRP A 176 25.18 -5.98 11.80
N VAL A 177 25.86 -4.85 12.02
CA VAL A 177 27.33 -4.81 12.09
C VAL A 177 27.85 -5.60 13.29
N GLN A 178 27.21 -5.49 14.46
CA GLN A 178 27.60 -6.20 15.68
C GLN A 178 27.46 -7.73 15.53
N ALA A 179 26.45 -8.17 14.78
CA ALA A 179 26.24 -9.56 14.41
C ALA A 179 27.30 -10.11 13.43
N GLY A 180 28.22 -9.28 12.93
CA GLY A 180 29.20 -9.66 11.90
C GLY A 180 28.67 -9.47 10.47
N GLY A 181 27.61 -8.69 10.32
CA GLY A 181 26.99 -8.38 9.05
C GLY A 181 27.89 -7.63 8.07
N SER A 182 27.78 -7.99 6.79
CA SER A 182 28.48 -7.35 5.68
C SER A 182 27.61 -7.36 4.41
N ALA A 183 27.94 -6.56 3.40
CA ALA A 183 27.22 -6.61 2.12
C ALA A 183 27.22 -8.03 1.51
N GLU A 184 28.37 -8.70 1.53
CA GLU A 184 28.53 -10.08 1.04
C GLU A 184 27.63 -11.05 1.80
N LEU A 185 27.55 -10.92 3.13
CA LEU A 185 26.70 -11.78 3.96
C LEU A 185 25.21 -11.55 3.68
N ALA A 186 24.78 -10.29 3.49
CA ALA A 186 23.41 -9.97 3.11
C ALA A 186 23.05 -10.58 1.75
N ILE A 187 23.96 -10.51 0.76
CA ILE A 187 23.80 -11.16 -0.55
C ILE A 187 23.65 -12.67 -0.41
N ASN A 188 24.54 -13.32 0.35
CA ASN A 188 24.49 -14.75 0.59
C ASN A 188 23.17 -15.19 1.24
N PHE A 189 22.69 -14.43 2.22
CA PHE A 189 21.41 -14.70 2.87
C PHE A 189 20.21 -14.51 1.94
N ARG A 190 20.19 -13.44 1.13
CA ARG A 190 19.12 -13.21 0.15
C ARG A 190 19.09 -14.27 -0.95
N ASN A 191 20.26 -14.73 -1.42
CA ASN A 191 20.35 -15.81 -2.39
C ASN A 191 19.77 -17.13 -1.85
N ALA A 192 19.90 -17.37 -0.54
CA ALA A 192 19.32 -18.54 0.12
C ALA A 192 17.80 -18.37 0.37
N ASN A 193 17.35 -17.18 0.75
CA ASN A 193 15.93 -16.86 0.93
C ASN A 193 15.67 -15.37 0.58
N PRO A 194 15.06 -15.08 -0.58
CA PRO A 194 14.80 -13.70 -1.00
C PRO A 194 13.84 -12.92 -0.09
N ASN A 195 12.98 -13.61 0.65
CA ASN A 195 12.00 -13.01 1.56
C ASN A 195 12.50 -12.92 3.01
N LEU A 196 13.77 -13.25 3.25
CA LEU A 196 14.37 -13.11 4.58
C LEU A 196 14.34 -11.64 4.99
N THR A 197 13.82 -11.35 6.18
CA THR A 197 13.81 -10.00 6.75
C THR A 197 15.20 -9.61 7.26
N LEU A 198 15.44 -8.32 7.50
CA LEU A 198 16.71 -7.88 8.09
C LEU A 198 16.89 -8.46 9.50
N ILE A 199 15.84 -8.51 10.31
CA ILE A 199 15.91 -9.09 11.67
C ILE A 199 16.34 -10.56 11.61
N GLU A 200 15.72 -11.37 10.74
CA GLU A 200 16.13 -12.77 10.58
C GLU A 200 17.56 -12.91 10.03
N ALA A 201 18.01 -11.95 9.20
CA ALA A 201 19.40 -11.89 8.75
C ALA A 201 20.36 -11.61 9.91
N ILE A 202 20.04 -10.65 10.79
CA ILE A 202 20.82 -10.33 12.00
C ILE A 202 20.93 -11.58 12.88
N GLU A 203 19.81 -12.20 13.25
CA GLU A 203 19.78 -13.42 14.08
C GLU A 203 20.58 -14.59 13.46
N LYS A 204 20.63 -14.65 12.13
CA LYS A 204 21.41 -15.67 11.42
C LYS A 204 22.91 -15.35 11.42
N ALA A 205 23.28 -14.08 11.30
CA ALA A 205 24.67 -13.64 11.38
C ALA A 205 25.25 -13.87 12.79
N GLU A 206 24.49 -13.55 13.84
CA GLU A 206 24.90 -13.80 15.23
C GLU A 206 25.23 -15.27 15.48
N ARG A 207 24.35 -16.18 15.03
CA ARG A 207 24.56 -17.63 15.14
C ARG A 207 25.79 -18.14 14.40
N LEU A 208 26.20 -17.50 13.31
CA LEU A 208 27.42 -17.86 12.58
C LEU A 208 28.67 -17.32 13.25
N LYS A 209 28.57 -16.17 13.93
CA LYS A 209 29.68 -15.54 14.68
C LYS A 209 30.05 -16.32 15.95
N GLU A 210 29.07 -17.00 16.55
CA GLU A 210 29.26 -17.83 17.75
C GLU A 210 29.86 -19.23 17.46
N GLN A 211 30.02 -19.60 16.19
CA GLN A 211 30.61 -20.87 15.74
C GLN A 211 32.10 -20.74 15.42
#